data_AF-A0A7S6WRA7-F1
#
_entry.id   AF-A0A7S6WRA7-F1
#
_cell.length_a   1.000
_cell.length_b   1.000
_cell.length_c   1.000
_cell.angle_alpha   90.00
_cell.angle_beta   90.00
_cell.angle_gamma   90.00
#
_symmetry.space_group_name_H-M   'P 1'
#
loop_
_entity.id
_entity.type
_entity.pdbx_description
1 polymer ?
#
loop_
_entity_poly.entity_id
_entity_poly.type
_entity_poly.pdbx_seq_one_letter_code
_entity_poly.pdbx_strand_id
1 'polypeptide(L)'
;MIKKIIFIAFIAASFFMFAACPDNIKFKPKKESVVQAAESAQSAKSELSGTAFDNSQNTVKKDLEEQKNPEAGVPAPFTNLKFPEYKDVEVSLITGEEYTLPEKVESDFPEYSGESIEIRNRTVFAINPGRSILKVKIKDIPNPVNFTFNITADSKITVDRKEIKITDRIRNENSPSEYTVTVTKQSKHTQYKLGSLPEWIKCESSVTEDLKDKYKFILSNDSFFDRDAKIVFTNTEGKTLSTISVRQDGNYAVKRNYKWVKGITPPANAELKKEYNDRPAFIEWYESETTTWYNVVKLAYSGANTGFANDSNLCWAMTGANMLHWWLEQNKENIRKYMEVNNITDSAGYYNTYNRTKIDSDKSDIAQAARSCINFRAAGGDVRTLFNWYISGKNLPAGQRPNGYKDAPGYFRDIFPDTTPIVNEQYVNSKEQLESVIKEAFDKDESIAVDYFIYQSGRNGRHIVTIWGAGYDEKGNLIELWVADSNISPSKIFPMGICYKSQPYFINFSANYPTSYNIQNIVRLNTGEEHFKKYFENKK
;
A
#
# COMPACT_ATOMS: atom_id res chain seq x y z
N MET A 1 20.74 -25.09 -64.09
CA MET A 1 20.64 -26.08 -63.01
C MET A 1 20.23 -25.37 -61.72
N ILE A 2 19.01 -25.67 -61.26
CA ILE A 2 18.54 -25.66 -59.86
C ILE A 2 18.40 -24.31 -59.09
N LYS A 3 17.12 -23.91 -58.92
CA LYS A 3 16.41 -23.16 -57.84
C LYS A 3 16.92 -21.73 -57.51
N LYS A 4 16.23 -20.60 -57.77
CA LYS A 4 14.81 -20.20 -57.61
C LYS A 4 14.23 -20.55 -56.23
N ILE A 5 14.01 -19.55 -55.36
CA ILE A 5 12.70 -19.17 -54.77
C ILE A 5 12.81 -18.33 -53.47
N ILE A 6 12.28 -17.10 -53.59
CA ILE A 6 11.34 -16.38 -52.70
C ILE A 6 11.84 -15.90 -51.31
N PHE A 7 11.94 -14.57 -51.24
CA PHE A 7 11.88 -13.72 -50.06
C PHE A 7 10.49 -13.86 -49.42
N ILE A 8 10.40 -14.41 -48.21
CA ILE A 8 9.17 -14.45 -47.41
C ILE A 8 9.34 -13.49 -46.23
N ALA A 9 8.47 -12.48 -46.20
CA ALA A 9 8.20 -11.64 -45.05
C ALA A 9 7.65 -12.49 -43.89
N PHE A 10 8.19 -12.30 -42.69
CA PHE A 10 7.51 -12.71 -41.45
C PHE A 10 7.22 -11.47 -40.61
N ILE A 11 6.02 -10.94 -40.85
CA ILE A 11 5.18 -10.33 -39.82
C ILE A 11 4.77 -11.47 -38.89
N ALA A 12 5.10 -11.39 -37.61
CA ALA A 12 4.49 -12.23 -36.59
C ALA A 12 3.74 -11.32 -35.61
N ALA A 13 2.44 -11.25 -35.84
CA ALA A 13 1.45 -10.67 -34.97
C ALA A 13 1.29 -11.50 -33.69
N SER A 14 0.89 -10.80 -32.63
CA SER A 14 -0.05 -11.20 -31.57
C SER A 14 -0.39 -12.69 -31.41
N PHE A 15 -0.09 -13.23 -30.22
CA PHE A 15 -0.98 -14.21 -29.59
C PHE A 15 -1.06 -13.95 -28.08
N PHE A 16 -2.23 -13.52 -27.64
CA PHE A 16 -2.76 -13.86 -26.32
C PHE A 16 -2.83 -15.38 -26.23
N MET A 17 -2.15 -15.98 -25.24
CA MET A 17 -2.64 -17.20 -24.62
C MET A 17 -2.24 -17.25 -23.16
N PHE A 18 -3.26 -17.52 -22.34
CA PHE A 18 -3.19 -17.89 -20.95
C PHE A 18 -2.10 -18.94 -20.70
N ALA A 19 -1.28 -18.71 -19.69
CA ALA A 19 -0.61 -19.77 -18.96
C ALA A 19 -0.82 -19.52 -17.47
N ALA A 20 -1.78 -20.25 -16.93
CA ALA A 20 -2.02 -20.42 -15.52
C ALA A 20 -0.77 -20.97 -14.82
N CYS A 21 -0.61 -20.55 -13.56
CA CYS A 21 0.36 -21.11 -12.64
C CYS A 21 0.05 -22.60 -12.38
N PRO A 22 1.06 -23.49 -12.28
CA PRO A 22 0.83 -24.89 -11.98
C PRO A 22 0.35 -25.14 -10.55
N ASP A 23 -0.49 -26.17 -10.47
CA ASP A 23 -1.36 -26.59 -9.37
C ASP A 23 -0.69 -26.88 -8.02
N ASN A 24 -1.44 -26.57 -6.96
CA ASN A 24 -1.82 -27.57 -5.96
C ASN A 24 -3.10 -27.13 -5.23
N ILE A 25 -4.25 -27.67 -5.64
CA ILE A 25 -5.35 -28.21 -4.81
C ILE A 25 -6.41 -28.81 -5.77
N LYS A 26 -6.65 -30.13 -5.63
CA LYS A 26 -7.54 -30.93 -6.50
C LYS A 26 -9.02 -30.61 -6.27
N PHE A 27 -9.80 -30.48 -7.34
CA PHE A 27 -11.27 -30.61 -7.32
C PHE A 27 -11.76 -31.72 -8.26
N LYS A 28 -12.65 -32.58 -7.76
CA LYS A 28 -13.46 -33.53 -8.55
C LYS A 28 -14.55 -32.77 -9.32
N PRO A 29 -14.92 -33.17 -10.54
CA PRO A 29 -15.90 -32.46 -11.34
C PRO A 29 -17.32 -32.81 -10.89
N LYS A 30 -18.20 -31.81 -10.76
CA LYS A 30 -19.65 -32.03 -10.76
C LYS A 30 -20.36 -30.98 -11.62
N LYS A 31 -21.06 -31.54 -12.61
CA LYS A 31 -22.13 -31.03 -13.49
C LYS A 31 -22.63 -29.61 -13.26
N GLU A 32 -22.75 -28.92 -14.39
CA GLU A 32 -23.61 -27.76 -14.64
C GLU A 32 -24.96 -27.89 -13.93
N SER A 33 -25.28 -26.87 -13.13
CA SER A 33 -26.66 -26.53 -12.77
C SER A 33 -26.80 -25.02 -12.73
N VAL A 34 -27.88 -24.56 -13.33
CA VAL A 34 -28.34 -23.17 -13.46
C VAL A 34 -28.42 -22.53 -12.08
N VAL A 35 -27.76 -21.39 -11.87
CA VAL A 35 -27.79 -20.64 -10.60
C VAL A 35 -28.78 -19.48 -10.69
N GLN A 36 -29.92 -19.65 -10.02
CA GLN A 36 -30.74 -18.56 -9.49
C GLN A 36 -30.00 -17.88 -8.31
N ALA A 37 -30.21 -16.58 -8.15
CA ALA A 37 -29.61 -15.76 -7.09
C ALA A 37 -29.93 -16.31 -5.69
N ALA A 38 -28.88 -16.59 -4.91
CA ALA A 38 -28.99 -16.97 -3.51
C ALA A 38 -28.64 -15.77 -2.61
N GLU A 39 -29.57 -15.40 -1.74
CA GLU A 39 -29.35 -14.56 -0.56
C GLU A 39 -28.58 -15.37 0.50
N SER A 40 -27.51 -14.79 1.05
CA SER A 40 -26.71 -15.42 2.10
C SER A 40 -27.08 -14.83 3.46
N ALA A 41 -27.90 -15.53 4.23
CA ALA A 41 -28.18 -15.20 5.63
C ALA A 41 -27.22 -15.98 6.55
N GLN A 42 -26.50 -15.29 7.43
CA GLN A 42 -25.68 -15.91 8.48
C GLN A 42 -26.27 -15.56 9.86
N SER A 43 -26.23 -16.51 10.80
CA SER A 43 -26.80 -16.37 12.14
C SER A 43 -25.73 -16.46 13.24
N ALA A 44 -25.92 -15.67 14.30
CA ALA A 44 -25.01 -15.58 15.42
C ALA A 44 -25.77 -15.62 16.74
N LYS A 45 -25.51 -16.66 17.55
CA LYS A 45 -25.95 -16.76 18.95
C LYS A 45 -25.10 -15.84 19.83
N SER A 46 -25.76 -15.08 20.71
CA SER A 46 -25.13 -14.28 21.77
C SER A 46 -25.86 -14.48 23.09
N GLU A 47 -25.15 -14.82 24.17
CA GLU A 47 -25.73 -15.08 25.50
C GLU A 47 -25.61 -13.85 26.41
N LEU A 48 -26.74 -13.20 26.71
CA LEU A 48 -26.84 -12.21 27.79
C LEU A 48 -27.48 -12.90 29.01
N SER A 49 -26.75 -12.94 30.13
CA SER A 49 -27.29 -13.36 31.42
C SER A 49 -27.51 -12.13 32.30
N GLY A 50 -28.73 -11.97 32.82
CA GLY A 50 -29.06 -10.98 33.83
C GLY A 50 -29.69 -11.68 35.03
N THR A 51 -29.15 -11.44 36.22
CA THR A 51 -29.78 -11.84 37.49
C THR A 51 -30.50 -10.61 38.03
N ALA A 52 -31.83 -10.68 38.17
CA ALA A 52 -32.60 -9.68 38.89
C ALA A 52 -32.64 -10.08 40.37
N PHE A 53 -32.16 -9.21 41.25
CA PHE A 53 -32.38 -9.30 42.68
C PHE A 53 -33.73 -8.66 43.04
N ASP A 54 -34.47 -9.34 43.92
CA ASP A 54 -35.68 -8.87 44.58
C ASP A 54 -35.39 -7.61 45.41
N ASN A 55 -36.17 -6.55 45.20
CA ASN A 55 -36.16 -5.35 46.01
C ASN A 55 -37.56 -5.14 46.61
N SER A 56 -37.93 -5.98 47.56
CA SER A 56 -38.91 -5.63 48.58
C SER A 56 -38.20 -5.11 49.84
N GLN A 57 -37.99 -3.78 49.89
CA GLN A 57 -38.21 -2.90 51.06
C GLN A 57 -37.32 -1.63 51.03
N ASN A 58 -37.98 -0.50 51.34
CA ASN A 58 -37.47 0.75 51.94
C ASN A 58 -36.95 1.93 51.07
N THR A 59 -37.81 2.95 51.05
CA THR A 59 -37.57 4.41 51.22
C THR A 59 -37.04 5.30 50.07
N VAL A 60 -37.71 6.45 50.00
CA VAL A 60 -37.53 7.63 49.13
C VAL A 60 -36.29 8.46 49.47
N LYS A 61 -35.57 8.95 48.44
CA LYS A 61 -34.96 10.31 48.23
C LYS A 61 -34.02 10.24 47.01
N LYS A 62 -34.32 10.86 45.85
CA LYS A 62 -34.05 12.25 45.44
C LYS A 62 -32.63 12.74 45.77
N ASP A 63 -31.77 12.87 44.76
CA ASP A 63 -31.27 14.17 44.28
C ASP A 63 -30.46 14.06 42.98
N LEU A 64 -30.65 15.08 42.13
CA LEU A 64 -29.94 15.41 40.89
C LEU A 64 -28.71 16.27 41.22
N GLU A 65 -27.60 16.09 40.50
CA GLU A 65 -26.65 17.15 40.06
C GLU A 65 -25.67 16.50 39.07
N GLU A 66 -25.86 16.66 37.76
CA GLU A 66 -25.19 17.64 36.88
C GLU A 66 -23.66 17.76 37.04
N GLN A 67 -22.93 17.20 36.07
CA GLN A 67 -21.77 17.89 35.49
C GLN A 67 -21.75 17.70 33.97
N LYS A 68 -21.90 18.83 33.26
CA LYS A 68 -21.70 19.01 31.83
C LYS A 68 -20.21 19.11 31.52
N ASN A 69 -19.73 18.40 30.49
CA ASN A 69 -19.22 19.04 29.28
C ASN A 69 -19.20 18.05 28.08
N PRO A 70 -19.44 18.52 26.83
CA PRO A 70 -19.74 17.66 25.69
C PRO A 70 -18.54 17.43 24.77
N GLU A 71 -18.26 16.17 24.44
CA GLU A 71 -17.51 15.80 23.23
C GLU A 71 -18.37 14.87 22.36
N ALA A 72 -18.27 15.10 21.05
CA ALA A 72 -19.27 14.72 20.06
C ALA A 72 -19.41 13.21 19.85
N GLY A 73 -20.67 12.73 19.93
CA GLY A 73 -21.20 11.77 18.96
C GLY A 73 -20.98 10.27 19.21
N VAL A 74 -20.61 9.84 20.41
CA VAL A 74 -20.73 8.42 20.81
C VAL A 74 -22.10 8.25 21.50
N PRO A 75 -22.97 7.32 21.06
CA PRO A 75 -24.18 7.02 21.81
C PRO A 75 -23.78 6.59 23.23
N ALA A 76 -24.35 7.25 24.23
CA ALA A 76 -24.13 6.89 25.62
C ALA A 76 -24.49 5.39 25.86
N PRO A 77 -23.77 4.69 26.75
CA PRO A 77 -24.07 3.31 27.09
C PRO A 77 -25.37 3.29 27.89
N PHE A 78 -26.33 2.40 27.57
CA PHE A 78 -27.61 2.43 28.27
C PHE A 78 -28.04 1.15 28.98
N THR A 79 -28.40 1.42 30.23
CA THR A 79 -28.54 0.64 31.45
C THR A 79 -29.99 0.32 31.81
N ASN A 80 -30.93 0.31 30.87
CA ASN A 80 -32.35 0.09 31.17
C ASN A 80 -33.01 -0.88 30.19
N LEU A 81 -32.76 -2.18 30.38
CA LEU A 81 -33.65 -3.24 29.89
C LEU A 81 -34.89 -3.27 30.80
N LYS A 82 -35.98 -2.61 30.38
CA LYS A 82 -37.30 -2.88 30.96
C LYS A 82 -37.88 -4.13 30.29
N PHE A 83 -37.79 -5.26 30.97
CA PHE A 83 -38.65 -6.39 30.68
C PHE A 83 -40.09 -6.03 31.10
N PRO A 84 -41.13 -6.49 30.38
CA PRO A 84 -42.50 -6.37 30.90
C PRO A 84 -42.56 -7.03 32.29
N GLU A 85 -43.26 -6.40 33.24
CA GLU A 85 -43.51 -7.00 34.55
C GLU A 85 -44.25 -8.32 34.35
N TYR A 86 -43.53 -9.44 34.47
CA TYR A 86 -44.14 -10.75 34.54
C TYR A 86 -44.71 -10.89 35.95
N LYS A 87 -46.03 -11.04 36.07
CA LYS A 87 -46.61 -11.59 37.31
C LYS A 87 -46.13 -13.03 37.43
N ASP A 88 -45.62 -13.40 38.60
CA ASP A 88 -45.36 -14.80 38.93
C ASP A 88 -46.65 -15.59 38.72
N VAL A 89 -46.65 -16.47 37.72
CA VAL A 89 -47.75 -17.39 37.47
C VAL A 89 -47.39 -18.69 38.19
N GLU A 90 -47.99 -18.91 39.36
CA GLU A 90 -47.93 -20.21 40.03
C GLU A 90 -48.76 -21.21 39.22
N VAL A 91 -48.09 -22.19 38.60
CA VAL A 91 -48.74 -23.29 37.90
C VAL A 91 -48.40 -24.59 38.64
N SER A 92 -49.43 -25.34 39.05
CA SER A 92 -49.23 -26.68 39.62
C SER A 92 -48.86 -27.65 38.50
N LEU A 93 -47.66 -28.24 38.60
CA LEU A 93 -47.11 -29.18 37.61
C LEU A 93 -47.27 -30.62 38.11
N ILE A 94 -47.72 -31.51 37.23
CA ILE A 94 -47.96 -32.94 37.45
C ILE A 94 -47.04 -33.72 36.51
N THR A 95 -46.41 -34.76 37.04
CA THR A 95 -45.45 -35.58 36.29
C THR A 95 -46.14 -36.28 35.11
N GLY A 96 -45.53 -36.21 33.94
CA GLY A 96 -46.01 -36.87 32.72
C GLY A 96 -46.97 -36.05 31.86
N GLU A 97 -47.50 -34.95 32.39
CA GLU A 97 -48.42 -34.04 31.68
C GLU A 97 -47.66 -33.00 30.84
N GLU A 98 -48.32 -32.52 29.78
CA GLU A 98 -47.83 -31.42 28.95
C GLU A 98 -48.48 -30.10 29.37
N TYR A 99 -47.65 -29.12 29.69
CA TYR A 99 -48.12 -27.80 30.08
C TYR A 99 -47.94 -26.79 28.95
N THR A 100 -48.97 -25.97 28.76
CA THR A 100 -48.95 -24.81 27.87
C THR A 100 -48.87 -23.56 28.74
N LEU A 101 -47.77 -22.81 28.66
CA LEU A 101 -47.65 -21.54 29.36
C LEU A 101 -48.63 -20.51 28.76
N PRO A 102 -49.26 -19.64 29.58
CA PRO A 102 -50.27 -18.70 29.10
C PRO A 102 -49.70 -17.74 28.06
N GLU A 103 -50.56 -17.49 27.07
CA GLU A 103 -50.32 -16.71 25.87
C GLU A 103 -49.92 -15.25 26.14
N LYS A 104 -48.76 -14.89 25.58
CA LYS A 104 -48.33 -13.58 25.04
C LYS A 104 -46.90 -13.26 25.47
N VAL A 105 -45.95 -13.90 24.81
CA VAL A 105 -44.77 -13.16 24.37
C VAL A 105 -45.17 -12.56 23.03
N GLU A 106 -45.43 -11.25 22.96
CA GLU A 106 -45.45 -10.56 21.68
C GLU A 106 -44.05 -10.71 21.07
N SER A 107 -43.92 -11.69 20.17
CA SER A 107 -42.68 -12.04 19.50
C SER A 107 -42.81 -11.61 18.05
N ASP A 108 -42.12 -10.54 17.69
CA ASP A 108 -41.98 -10.10 16.30
C ASP A 108 -41.00 -10.99 15.50
N PHE A 109 -40.64 -12.18 16.01
CA PHE A 109 -39.76 -13.13 15.34
C PHE A 109 -40.54 -14.07 14.39
N PRO A 110 -40.00 -14.40 13.20
CA PRO A 110 -40.65 -15.34 12.28
C PRO A 110 -40.72 -16.77 12.85
N GLU A 111 -41.81 -17.48 12.56
CA GLU A 111 -42.04 -18.88 12.97
C GLU A 111 -40.92 -19.82 12.49
N TYR A 112 -40.44 -20.71 13.37
CA TYR A 112 -39.46 -21.75 13.04
C TYR A 112 -39.93 -23.12 13.55
N SER A 113 -39.82 -24.15 12.70
CA SER A 113 -40.26 -25.53 12.97
C SER A 113 -39.08 -26.44 13.35
N GLY A 114 -38.50 -26.24 14.54
CA GLY A 114 -37.45 -27.11 15.09
C GLY A 114 -37.95 -27.92 16.28
N GLU A 115 -37.69 -29.23 16.27
CA GLU A 115 -38.04 -30.15 17.36
C GLU A 115 -36.82 -30.41 18.26
N SER A 116 -36.72 -29.70 19.39
CA SER A 116 -36.20 -30.20 20.68
C SER A 116 -35.85 -29.05 21.62
N ILE A 117 -36.21 -29.20 22.90
CA ILE A 117 -35.77 -28.37 24.02
C ILE A 117 -35.01 -29.31 24.95
N GLU A 118 -33.75 -28.99 25.25
CA GLU A 118 -32.93 -29.76 26.18
C GLU A 118 -33.00 -29.13 27.57
N ILE A 119 -33.31 -29.93 28.60
CA ILE A 119 -33.30 -29.49 30.00
C ILE A 119 -31.95 -29.89 30.58
N ARG A 120 -31.12 -28.89 30.95
CA ARG A 120 -29.88 -29.10 31.69
C ARG A 120 -29.92 -28.32 32.99
N ASN A 121 -29.65 -28.98 34.12
CA ASN A 121 -29.47 -28.35 35.44
C ASN A 121 -30.55 -27.31 35.79
N ARG A 122 -31.83 -27.70 35.75
CA ARG A 122 -32.98 -26.85 36.14
C ARG A 122 -33.17 -25.58 35.30
N THR A 123 -32.49 -25.46 34.16
CA THR A 123 -32.62 -24.34 33.22
C THR A 123 -33.14 -24.86 31.88
N VAL A 124 -34.11 -24.14 31.30
CA VAL A 124 -34.70 -24.47 29.99
C VAL A 124 -34.10 -23.54 28.94
N PHE A 125 -33.31 -24.08 28.01
CA PHE A 125 -32.75 -23.32 26.91
C PHE A 125 -33.68 -23.43 25.70
N ALA A 126 -34.39 -22.34 25.37
CA ALA A 126 -35.15 -22.23 24.13
C ALA A 126 -34.25 -21.65 23.04
N ILE A 127 -33.73 -22.51 22.17
CA ILE A 127 -32.93 -22.09 21.02
C ILE A 127 -33.91 -21.76 19.87
N ASN A 128 -34.02 -20.47 19.54
CA ASN A 128 -34.90 -19.87 18.52
C ASN A 128 -36.37 -19.63 18.94
N PRO A 129 -36.78 -18.35 19.16
CA PRO A 129 -38.15 -17.99 19.49
C PRO A 129 -39.01 -17.97 18.23
N GLY A 130 -39.43 -19.14 17.76
CA GLY A 130 -40.38 -19.28 16.66
C GLY A 130 -41.78 -19.73 17.11
N ARG A 131 -42.05 -19.81 18.42
CA ARG A 131 -43.35 -20.25 18.94
C ARG A 131 -43.93 -19.25 19.93
N SER A 132 -45.21 -18.93 19.71
CA SER A 132 -46.14 -18.32 20.66
C SER A 132 -46.46 -19.25 21.84
N ILE A 133 -46.06 -20.54 21.76
CA ILE A 133 -46.43 -21.62 22.68
C ILE A 133 -45.23 -22.51 23.01
N LEU A 134 -44.75 -22.49 24.26
CA LEU A 134 -43.76 -23.43 24.78
C LEU A 134 -44.48 -24.62 25.42
N LYS A 135 -44.18 -25.85 24.96
CA LYS A 135 -44.68 -27.08 25.58
C LYS A 135 -43.57 -27.74 26.38
N VAL A 136 -43.80 -27.97 27.67
CA VAL A 136 -42.84 -28.61 28.58
C VAL A 136 -43.45 -29.91 29.10
N LYS A 137 -42.68 -31.00 29.03
CA LYS A 137 -43.06 -32.31 29.59
C LYS A 137 -42.13 -32.66 30.74
N ILE A 138 -42.68 -32.83 31.94
CA ILE A 138 -41.91 -32.99 33.18
C ILE A 138 -41.86 -34.47 33.54
N LYS A 139 -40.66 -35.05 33.58
CA LYS A 139 -40.46 -36.48 33.88
C LYS A 139 -40.28 -36.81 35.36
N ASP A 140 -39.84 -35.86 36.19
CA ASP A 140 -39.69 -36.01 37.64
C ASP A 140 -39.84 -34.66 38.36
N ILE A 141 -40.52 -34.62 39.51
CA ILE A 141 -40.75 -33.40 40.31
C ILE A 141 -39.96 -33.46 41.62
N PRO A 142 -38.86 -32.69 41.76
CA PRO A 142 -38.36 -32.27 43.07
C PRO A 142 -38.87 -30.85 43.38
N ASN A 143 -39.71 -30.71 44.40
CA ASN A 143 -40.36 -29.46 44.80
C ASN A 143 -39.42 -28.52 45.58
N PRO A 144 -39.47 -27.17 45.46
CA PRO A 144 -39.94 -26.35 44.34
C PRO A 144 -38.80 -25.99 43.35
N VAL A 145 -39.14 -25.80 42.06
CA VAL A 145 -38.17 -25.43 41.00
C VAL A 145 -38.57 -24.11 40.36
N ASN A 146 -37.70 -23.10 40.45
CA ASN A 146 -37.81 -21.88 39.63
C ASN A 146 -37.22 -22.16 38.25
N PHE A 147 -37.95 -21.85 37.19
CA PHE A 147 -37.46 -21.94 35.82
C PHE A 147 -37.12 -20.55 35.29
N THR A 148 -35.88 -20.36 34.82
CA THR A 148 -35.49 -19.17 34.07
C THR A 148 -35.44 -19.50 32.59
N PHE A 149 -36.17 -18.75 31.78
CA PHE A 149 -36.16 -18.88 30.32
C PHE A 149 -35.25 -17.81 29.72
N ASN A 150 -34.10 -18.23 29.18
CA ASN A 150 -33.25 -17.34 28.39
C ASN A 150 -33.66 -17.46 26.92
N ILE A 151 -34.30 -16.41 26.38
CA ILE A 151 -34.61 -16.34 24.95
C ILE A 151 -33.41 -15.72 24.23
N THR A 152 -32.62 -16.58 23.59
CA THR A 152 -31.53 -16.14 22.71
C THR A 152 -32.08 -16.03 21.29
N ALA A 153 -32.38 -14.80 20.85
CA ALA A 153 -32.63 -14.56 19.45
C ALA A 153 -31.30 -14.44 18.72
N ASP A 154 -31.07 -15.30 17.71
CA ASP A 154 -29.99 -15.07 16.76
C ASP A 154 -30.19 -13.68 16.15
N SER A 155 -29.29 -12.74 16.43
CA SER A 155 -29.38 -11.42 15.82
C SER A 155 -29.10 -11.59 14.33
N LYS A 156 -30.15 -11.47 13.51
CA LYS A 156 -30.03 -11.53 12.04
C LYS A 156 -30.39 -10.19 11.45
N ILE A 157 -29.54 -9.74 10.55
CA ILE A 157 -29.77 -8.54 9.74
C ILE A 157 -29.54 -8.87 8.27
N THR A 158 -30.20 -8.12 7.39
CA THR A 158 -29.93 -8.10 5.95
C THR A 158 -29.50 -6.71 5.55
N VAL A 159 -28.49 -6.60 4.70
CA VAL A 159 -27.99 -5.32 4.18
C VAL A 159 -28.34 -5.24 2.69
N ASP A 160 -28.87 -4.11 2.25
CA ASP A 160 -29.32 -3.88 0.87
C ASP A 160 -28.17 -3.83 -0.16
N ARG A 161 -26.92 -3.74 0.31
CA ARG A 161 -25.72 -3.74 -0.51
C ARG A 161 -24.73 -4.80 -0.04
N LYS A 162 -24.22 -5.57 -1.01
CA LYS A 162 -23.09 -6.50 -0.80
C LYS A 162 -21.74 -5.84 -1.12
N GLU A 163 -21.75 -4.83 -1.99
CA GLU A 163 -20.53 -4.21 -2.49
C GLU A 163 -20.74 -2.72 -2.83
N ILE A 164 -19.71 -1.91 -2.60
CA ILE A 164 -19.57 -0.55 -3.11
C ILE A 164 -18.32 -0.51 -3.99
N LYS A 165 -18.49 -0.17 -5.28
CA LYS A 165 -17.41 -0.03 -6.25
C LYS A 165 -17.32 1.39 -6.75
N ILE A 166 -16.10 1.91 -6.75
CA ILE A 166 -15.76 3.21 -7.28
C ILE A 166 -14.64 3.00 -8.30
N THR A 167 -14.97 3.08 -9.59
CA THR A 167 -14.06 2.67 -10.68
C THR A 167 -13.43 3.82 -11.45
N ASP A 168 -13.86 5.06 -11.19
CA ASP A 168 -13.38 6.22 -11.95
C ASP A 168 -12.05 6.71 -11.39
N ARG A 169 -10.98 6.52 -12.17
CA ARG A 169 -9.61 6.92 -11.80
C ARG A 169 -9.32 8.41 -11.98
N ILE A 170 -10.16 9.12 -12.73
CA ILE A 170 -10.05 10.56 -12.94
C ILE A 170 -11.33 11.19 -12.41
N ARG A 171 -11.26 11.76 -11.21
CA ARG A 171 -12.37 12.47 -10.57
C ARG A 171 -11.88 13.79 -10.02
N ASN A 172 -12.79 14.75 -9.89
CA ASN A 172 -12.45 16.02 -9.27
C ASN A 172 -11.90 15.76 -7.85
N GLU A 173 -10.80 16.41 -7.52
CA GLU A 173 -9.87 16.09 -6.42
C GLU A 173 -10.55 15.96 -5.04
N ASN A 174 -11.73 16.55 -4.85
CA ASN A 174 -12.32 16.78 -3.54
C ASN A 174 -13.81 16.41 -3.38
N SER A 175 -14.44 15.73 -4.35
CA SER A 175 -15.85 15.32 -4.19
C SER A 175 -15.92 13.92 -3.57
N PRO A 176 -16.21 13.79 -2.26
CA PRO A 176 -16.38 12.49 -1.66
C PRO A 176 -17.58 11.77 -2.27
N SER A 177 -17.54 10.44 -2.26
CA SER A 177 -18.64 9.62 -2.77
C SER A 177 -19.58 9.29 -1.62
N GLU A 178 -20.87 9.61 -1.79
CA GLU A 178 -21.89 9.36 -0.78
C GLU A 178 -22.67 8.06 -1.09
N TYR A 179 -22.87 7.23 -0.08
CA TYR A 179 -23.64 5.99 -0.20
C TYR A 179 -24.62 5.84 0.95
N THR A 180 -25.89 5.59 0.61
CA THR A 180 -26.89 5.17 1.59
C THR A 180 -26.99 3.65 1.61
N VAL A 181 -26.92 3.08 2.81
CA VAL A 181 -27.05 1.65 3.11
C VAL A 181 -28.23 1.46 4.04
N THR A 182 -29.09 0.50 3.72
CA THR A 182 -30.23 0.10 4.56
C THR A 182 -29.95 -1.25 5.20
N VAL A 183 -30.04 -1.30 6.53
CA VAL A 183 -29.97 -2.53 7.33
C VAL A 183 -31.39 -2.90 7.74
N THR A 184 -31.87 -4.07 7.33
CA THR A 184 -33.15 -4.63 7.75
C THR A 184 -32.93 -5.61 8.90
N LYS A 185 -33.59 -5.35 10.03
CA LYS A 185 -33.57 -6.18 11.23
C LYS A 185 -34.57 -7.32 11.10
N GLN A 186 -34.24 -8.49 11.63
CA GLN A 186 -35.19 -9.61 11.70
C GLN A 186 -36.40 -9.29 12.59
N SER A 187 -36.20 -8.49 13.64
CA SER A 187 -37.24 -8.02 14.55
C SER A 187 -36.87 -6.66 15.16
N LYS A 188 -37.83 -5.94 15.75
CA LYS A 188 -37.58 -4.66 16.44
C LYS A 188 -36.58 -4.77 17.61
N HIS A 189 -36.37 -5.99 18.11
CA HIS A 189 -35.45 -6.30 19.21
C HIS A 189 -34.08 -6.80 18.72
N THR A 190 -33.86 -6.94 17.42
CA THR A 190 -32.56 -7.34 16.88
C THR A 190 -31.52 -6.28 17.21
N GLN A 191 -30.47 -6.69 17.93
CA GLN A 191 -29.36 -5.81 18.29
C GLN A 191 -28.14 -6.05 17.41
N TYR A 192 -27.53 -4.97 16.95
CA TYR A 192 -26.28 -5.01 16.21
C TYR A 192 -25.56 -3.66 16.35
N LYS A 193 -24.29 -3.61 15.96
CA LYS A 193 -23.46 -2.40 15.94
C LYS A 193 -22.64 -2.33 14.67
N LEU A 194 -22.32 -1.12 14.25
CA LEU A 194 -21.35 -0.86 13.20
C LEU A 194 -19.93 -1.05 13.77
N GLY A 195 -19.11 -1.84 13.08
CA GLY A 195 -17.70 -2.04 13.44
C GLY A 195 -16.83 -0.82 13.13
N SER A 196 -15.55 -0.90 13.48
CA SER A 196 -14.57 0.14 13.17
C SER A 196 -14.48 0.37 11.66
N LEU A 197 -14.53 1.62 11.24
CA LEU A 197 -14.34 2.01 9.85
C LEU A 197 -12.87 2.37 9.57
N PRO A 198 -12.37 2.09 8.36
CA PRO A 198 -11.11 2.67 7.89
C PRO A 198 -11.20 4.20 7.88
N GLU A 199 -10.06 4.88 8.07
CA GLU A 199 -9.99 6.36 8.13
C GLU A 199 -10.63 7.07 6.93
N TRP A 200 -10.64 6.42 5.76
CA TRP A 200 -11.14 6.99 4.52
C TRP A 200 -12.65 6.81 4.31
N ILE A 201 -13.35 6.09 5.20
CA ILE A 201 -14.79 5.87 5.20
C ILE A 201 -15.38 6.45 6.49
N LYS A 202 -16.27 7.42 6.36
CA LYS A 202 -16.98 8.03 7.50
C LYS A 202 -18.45 7.65 7.45
N CYS A 203 -19.02 7.21 8.58
CA CYS A 203 -20.47 7.23 8.77
C CYS A 203 -20.87 8.66 9.16
N GLU A 204 -21.51 9.39 8.26
CA GLU A 204 -21.94 10.77 8.51
C GLU A 204 -23.18 10.82 9.40
N SER A 205 -24.13 9.90 9.17
CA SER A 205 -25.37 9.82 9.95
C SER A 205 -25.94 8.42 9.92
N SER A 206 -26.65 8.05 10.98
CA SER A 206 -27.50 6.88 11.04
C SER A 206 -28.89 7.26 11.53
N VAL A 207 -29.93 6.74 10.88
CA VAL A 207 -31.33 6.88 11.31
C VAL A 207 -31.86 5.50 11.64
N THR A 208 -32.37 5.32 12.85
CA THR A 208 -32.96 4.08 13.33
C THR A 208 -34.48 4.14 13.19
N GLU A 209 -35.07 3.21 12.46
CA GLU A 209 -36.52 3.00 12.35
C GLU A 209 -36.85 1.59 12.90
N ASP A 210 -38.12 1.22 13.06
CA ASP A 210 -38.50 -0.02 13.76
C ASP A 210 -37.78 -1.29 13.27
N LEU A 211 -37.90 -1.59 11.97
CA LEU A 211 -37.28 -2.76 11.33
C LEU A 211 -36.13 -2.39 10.38
N LYS A 212 -35.89 -1.10 10.14
CA LYS A 212 -34.90 -0.64 9.16
C LYS A 212 -34.06 0.47 9.73
N ASP A 213 -32.76 0.39 9.54
CA ASP A 213 -31.85 1.46 9.88
C ASP A 213 -31.14 1.92 8.61
N LYS A 214 -30.97 3.24 8.45
CA LYS A 214 -30.34 3.85 7.28
C LYS A 214 -29.03 4.50 7.68
N TYR A 215 -27.95 4.14 7.01
CA TYR A 215 -26.61 4.69 7.21
C TYR A 215 -26.21 5.51 5.99
N LYS A 216 -25.70 6.72 6.21
CA LYS A 216 -25.06 7.53 5.17
C LYS A 216 -23.55 7.44 5.36
N PHE A 217 -22.87 6.84 4.38
CA PHE A 217 -21.42 6.73 4.32
C PHE A 217 -20.83 7.73 3.34
N ILE A 218 -19.74 8.38 3.76
CA ILE A 218 -18.95 9.32 2.97
C ILE A 218 -17.58 8.69 2.77
N LEU A 219 -17.24 8.43 1.51
CA LEU A 219 -15.97 7.82 1.11
C LEU A 219 -15.09 8.90 0.50
N SER A 220 -13.95 9.17 1.12
CA SER A 220 -12.95 10.11 0.58
C SER A 220 -12.39 9.62 -0.76
N ASN A 221 -11.91 10.54 -1.60
CA ASN A 221 -11.37 10.25 -2.93
C ASN A 221 -9.93 10.77 -3.10
N ASP A 222 -9.19 10.74 -2.00
CA ASP A 222 -7.88 11.36 -1.83
C ASP A 222 -6.71 10.38 -2.02
N SER A 223 -6.98 9.11 -2.31
CA SER A 223 -5.93 8.10 -2.50
C SER A 223 -5.51 8.04 -3.96
N PHE A 224 -4.20 8.16 -4.20
CA PHE A 224 -3.61 7.91 -5.51
C PHE A 224 -3.66 6.42 -5.91
N PHE A 225 -3.78 5.52 -4.93
CA PHE A 225 -3.78 4.07 -5.13
C PHE A 225 -5.15 3.44 -4.92
N ASP A 226 -5.33 2.28 -5.55
CA ASP A 226 -6.46 1.39 -5.29
C ASP A 226 -6.47 0.99 -3.80
N ARG A 227 -7.65 1.02 -3.19
CA ARG A 227 -7.84 0.60 -1.80
C ARG A 227 -9.11 -0.21 -1.63
N ASP A 228 -9.00 -1.28 -0.86
CA ASP A 228 -10.10 -2.15 -0.48
C ASP A 228 -10.40 -1.99 1.01
N ALA A 229 -11.67 -2.12 1.38
CA ALA A 229 -12.14 -2.09 2.76
C ALA A 229 -13.36 -2.97 2.95
N LYS A 230 -13.75 -3.12 4.22
CA LYS A 230 -14.99 -3.78 4.62
C LYS A 230 -15.73 -2.90 5.61
N ILE A 231 -17.03 -2.70 5.38
CA ILE A 231 -17.95 -2.16 6.38
C ILE A 231 -18.60 -3.37 7.04
N VAL A 232 -18.35 -3.57 8.34
CA VAL A 232 -18.76 -4.76 9.07
C VAL A 232 -19.84 -4.39 10.08
N PHE A 233 -20.93 -5.15 10.09
CA PHE A 233 -21.95 -5.08 11.13
C PHE A 233 -21.82 -6.31 12.02
N THR A 234 -21.76 -6.11 13.33
CA THR A 234 -21.60 -7.18 14.31
C THR A 234 -22.77 -7.22 15.30
N ASN A 235 -22.94 -8.33 16.00
CA ASN A 235 -23.77 -8.33 17.21
C ASN A 235 -23.07 -7.54 18.34
N THR A 236 -23.71 -7.47 19.50
CA THR A 236 -23.18 -6.80 20.70
C THR A 236 -21.84 -7.38 21.17
N GLU A 237 -21.66 -8.69 21.04
CA GLU A 237 -20.43 -9.43 21.37
C GLU A 237 -19.29 -9.28 20.35
N GLY A 238 -19.53 -8.62 19.20
CA GLY A 238 -18.52 -8.42 18.16
C GLY A 238 -18.45 -9.51 17.10
N LYS A 239 -19.35 -10.49 17.09
CA LYS A 239 -19.47 -11.48 16.01
C LYS A 239 -20.10 -10.85 14.77
N THR A 240 -19.45 -11.00 13.62
CA THR A 240 -19.93 -10.50 12.32
C THR A 240 -21.30 -11.08 11.95
N LEU A 241 -22.23 -10.19 11.62
CA LEU A 241 -23.56 -10.50 11.10
C LEU A 241 -23.65 -10.25 9.59
N SER A 242 -23.04 -9.15 9.12
CA SER A 242 -23.01 -8.81 7.70
C SER A 242 -21.76 -8.00 7.36
N THR A 243 -21.39 -7.97 6.08
CA THR A 243 -20.24 -7.24 5.57
C THR A 243 -20.53 -6.69 4.19
N ILE A 244 -20.15 -5.44 3.97
CA ILE A 244 -20.12 -4.80 2.66
C ILE A 244 -18.66 -4.68 2.24
N SER A 245 -18.30 -5.26 1.09
CA SER A 245 -17.00 -5.03 0.48
C SER A 245 -16.97 -3.65 -0.18
N VAL A 246 -15.92 -2.87 0.05
CA VAL A 246 -15.73 -1.57 -0.59
C VAL A 246 -14.44 -1.61 -1.38
N ARG A 247 -14.52 -1.28 -2.67
CA ARG A 247 -13.36 -1.13 -3.56
C ARG A 247 -13.37 0.25 -4.18
N GLN A 248 -12.26 0.97 -4.04
CA GLN A 248 -12.03 2.23 -4.71
C GLN A 248 -10.76 2.14 -5.55
N ASP A 249 -10.90 2.40 -6.85
CA ASP A 249 -9.79 2.61 -7.76
C ASP A 249 -9.09 3.94 -7.43
N GLY A 250 -7.76 3.97 -7.56
CA GLY A 250 -6.93 5.14 -7.24
C GLY A 250 -7.30 6.37 -8.07
N ASN A 251 -7.33 7.53 -7.41
CA ASN A 251 -7.60 8.82 -8.02
C ASN A 251 -6.30 9.44 -8.54
N TYR A 252 -6.12 9.41 -9.84
CA TYR A 252 -4.95 9.93 -10.51
C TYR A 252 -4.97 11.45 -10.70
N ALA A 253 -6.08 12.12 -10.37
CA ALA A 253 -6.18 13.57 -10.34
C ALA A 253 -5.74 14.18 -8.98
N VAL A 254 -5.34 13.34 -8.01
CA VAL A 254 -4.81 13.83 -6.73
C VAL A 254 -3.65 14.80 -6.98
N LYS A 255 -3.73 15.97 -6.35
CA LYS A 255 -2.69 16.99 -6.43
C LYS A 255 -1.38 16.45 -5.87
N ARG A 256 -0.29 16.63 -6.61
CA ARG A 256 1.07 16.28 -6.16
C ARG A 256 1.81 17.53 -5.70
N ASN A 257 2.47 17.41 -4.57
CA ASN A 257 3.51 18.33 -4.15
C ASN A 257 4.86 17.71 -4.51
N TYR A 258 5.64 18.40 -5.36
CA TYR A 258 6.92 17.88 -5.83
C TYR A 258 8.09 18.45 -5.06
N LYS A 259 9.05 17.59 -4.71
CA LYS A 259 10.40 17.98 -4.31
C LYS A 259 11.40 17.45 -5.34
N TRP A 260 12.44 18.23 -5.60
CA TRP A 260 13.50 17.92 -6.56
C TRP A 260 14.85 17.96 -5.85
N VAL A 261 15.76 17.11 -6.27
CA VAL A 261 17.15 17.09 -5.77
C VAL A 261 17.78 18.47 -6.03
N LYS A 262 18.65 18.95 -5.12
CA LYS A 262 19.34 20.23 -5.26
C LYS A 262 19.97 20.40 -6.65
N GLY A 263 19.76 21.56 -7.26
CA GLY A 263 20.27 21.86 -8.61
C GLY A 263 19.43 21.26 -9.75
N ILE A 264 18.40 20.46 -9.46
CA ILE A 264 17.44 20.01 -10.47
C ILE A 264 16.31 21.05 -10.59
N THR A 265 16.26 21.74 -11.72
CA THR A 265 15.19 22.68 -12.07
C THR A 265 13.94 21.88 -12.43
N PRO A 266 12.78 22.08 -11.78
CA PRO A 266 11.54 21.37 -12.11
C PRO A 266 11.12 21.56 -13.58
N PRO A 267 10.46 20.58 -14.21
CA PRO A 267 9.97 20.72 -15.58
C PRO A 267 8.88 21.77 -15.69
N ALA A 268 8.90 22.55 -16.76
CA ALA A 268 7.72 23.26 -17.22
C ALA A 268 6.67 22.27 -17.75
N ASN A 269 5.38 22.61 -17.63
CA ASN A 269 4.30 21.74 -18.11
C ASN A 269 4.42 21.36 -19.60
N ALA A 270 5.02 22.23 -20.43
CA ALA A 270 5.23 21.98 -21.86
C ALA A 270 6.34 20.96 -22.15
N GLU A 271 7.23 20.68 -21.19
CA GLU A 271 8.31 19.68 -21.33
C GLU A 271 7.82 18.26 -21.02
N LEU A 272 6.68 18.15 -20.35
CA LEU A 272 6.09 16.87 -19.96
C LEU A 272 5.24 16.30 -21.09
N LYS A 273 5.67 15.17 -21.65
CA LYS A 273 4.83 14.39 -22.57
C LYS A 273 3.92 13.50 -21.76
N LYS A 274 2.62 13.64 -21.99
CA LYS A 274 1.58 12.82 -21.38
C LYS A 274 1.05 11.88 -22.47
N GLU A 275 1.50 10.64 -22.48
CA GLU A 275 0.91 9.64 -23.38
C GLU A 275 -0.37 9.08 -22.75
N TYR A 276 -1.44 8.96 -23.55
CA TYR A 276 -2.78 8.51 -23.16
C TYR A 276 -3.54 9.46 -22.20
N ASN A 277 -4.56 10.14 -22.74
CA ASN A 277 -5.39 11.14 -22.05
C ASN A 277 -6.13 10.65 -20.80
N ASP A 278 -6.02 9.38 -20.40
CA ASP A 278 -6.79 8.79 -19.29
C ASP A 278 -5.93 8.16 -18.19
N ARG A 279 -4.59 8.24 -18.28
CA ARG A 279 -3.67 7.70 -17.25
C ARG A 279 -2.51 8.68 -17.04
N PRO A 280 -2.57 9.61 -16.06
CA PRO A 280 -1.52 10.60 -15.79
C PRO A 280 -0.29 9.99 -15.11
N ALA A 281 -0.02 8.73 -15.40
CA ALA A 281 1.06 7.92 -14.89
C ALA A 281 2.02 7.49 -16.02
N PHE A 282 1.79 7.99 -17.24
CA PHE A 282 2.73 8.01 -18.36
C PHE A 282 3.16 9.46 -18.64
N ILE A 283 3.70 10.11 -17.60
CA ILE A 283 4.32 11.41 -17.76
C ILE A 283 5.80 11.17 -18.01
N GLU A 284 6.27 11.57 -19.18
CA GLU A 284 7.66 11.43 -19.55
C GLU A 284 8.28 12.81 -19.72
N TRP A 285 9.40 13.04 -19.06
CA TRP A 285 10.20 14.23 -19.24
C TRP A 285 11.48 13.84 -19.98
N TYR A 286 11.49 14.15 -21.27
CA TYR A 286 12.62 13.84 -22.15
C TYR A 286 13.77 14.79 -21.89
N GLU A 287 14.98 14.28 -22.12
CA GLU A 287 16.18 15.09 -22.08
C GLU A 287 16.14 16.19 -23.15
N SER A 288 16.60 17.38 -22.77
CA SER A 288 16.79 18.53 -23.65
C SER A 288 18.06 19.28 -23.23
N GLU A 289 18.50 20.26 -24.02
CA GLU A 289 19.65 21.10 -23.66
C GLU A 289 19.45 21.89 -22.36
N THR A 290 18.19 22.10 -21.94
CA THR A 290 17.84 22.88 -20.74
C THR A 290 17.57 22.02 -19.51
N THR A 291 17.54 20.69 -19.64
CA THR A 291 17.36 19.84 -18.45
C THR A 291 18.59 19.90 -17.57
N THR A 292 18.38 19.75 -16.26
CA THR A 292 19.44 19.77 -15.25
C THR A 292 19.66 18.42 -14.57
N TRP A 293 18.78 17.44 -14.81
CA TRP A 293 18.95 16.05 -14.34
C TRP A 293 19.84 15.24 -15.27
N TYR A 294 20.41 14.13 -14.80
CA TYR A 294 21.30 13.29 -15.60
C TYR A 294 20.71 11.90 -15.78
N ASN A 295 20.77 11.38 -17.01
CA ASN A 295 20.44 9.99 -17.31
C ASN A 295 21.36 9.41 -18.39
N VAL A 296 22.32 8.60 -17.99
CA VAL A 296 23.11 7.81 -18.93
C VAL A 296 22.36 6.52 -19.27
N VAL A 297 22.02 6.36 -20.54
CA VAL A 297 21.45 5.12 -21.06
C VAL A 297 22.57 4.11 -21.34
N LYS A 298 22.34 2.86 -20.97
CA LYS A 298 23.22 1.73 -21.31
C LYS A 298 23.22 1.51 -22.83
N LEU A 299 24.38 1.21 -23.39
CA LEU A 299 24.52 1.00 -24.83
C LEU A 299 23.78 -0.24 -25.33
N ALA A 300 23.60 -1.24 -24.46
CA ALA A 300 22.72 -2.38 -24.73
C ALA A 300 21.25 -2.00 -25.01
N TYR A 301 20.81 -0.81 -24.58
CA TYR A 301 19.44 -0.31 -24.74
C TYR A 301 19.33 0.96 -25.61
N SER A 302 20.45 1.65 -25.88
CA SER A 302 20.43 2.89 -26.67
C SER A 302 20.37 2.67 -28.19
N GLY A 303 20.57 1.43 -28.66
CA GLY A 303 20.69 1.13 -30.09
C GLY A 303 22.05 1.53 -30.70
N ALA A 304 22.98 2.06 -29.88
CA ALA A 304 24.33 2.42 -30.31
C ALA A 304 25.26 1.19 -30.35
N ASN A 305 25.46 0.60 -31.53
CA ASN A 305 26.36 -0.55 -31.72
C ASN A 305 27.84 -0.12 -31.68
N THR A 306 28.43 -0.07 -30.48
CA THR A 306 29.74 0.57 -30.23
C THR A 306 30.77 -0.35 -29.58
N GLY A 307 30.66 -1.68 -29.72
CA GLY A 307 31.64 -2.63 -29.16
C GLY A 307 31.56 -2.84 -27.64
N PHE A 308 30.84 -1.98 -26.92
CA PHE A 308 30.49 -2.12 -25.50
C PHE A 308 29.09 -2.73 -25.27
N ALA A 309 28.61 -3.58 -26.19
CA ALA A 309 27.33 -4.30 -26.07
C ALA A 309 27.19 -5.17 -24.80
N ASN A 310 28.24 -5.24 -23.97
CA ASN A 310 28.29 -5.91 -22.67
C ASN A 310 28.02 -4.98 -21.47
N ASP A 311 27.57 -3.74 -21.67
CA ASP A 311 27.19 -2.87 -20.55
C ASP A 311 25.79 -3.17 -19.95
N SER A 312 25.12 -4.22 -20.42
CA SER A 312 23.77 -4.63 -19.99
C SER A 312 23.59 -4.77 -18.48
N ASN A 313 24.66 -5.07 -17.72
CA ASN A 313 24.64 -5.21 -16.26
C ASN A 313 25.31 -4.04 -15.50
N LEU A 314 25.56 -2.91 -16.17
CA LEU A 314 26.21 -1.73 -15.61
C LEU A 314 25.22 -0.68 -15.08
N CYS A 315 24.01 -1.08 -14.66
CA CYS A 315 23.04 -0.13 -14.07
C CYS A 315 23.63 0.62 -12.86
N TRP A 316 24.41 -0.06 -12.03
CA TRP A 316 25.16 0.54 -10.93
C TRP A 316 26.15 1.61 -11.38
N ALA A 317 26.86 1.39 -12.48
CA ALA A 317 27.84 2.34 -12.98
C ALA A 317 27.17 3.53 -13.68
N MET A 318 26.07 3.31 -14.41
CA MET A 318 25.33 4.40 -15.06
C MET A 318 24.61 5.28 -14.03
N THR A 319 23.98 4.67 -13.02
CA THR A 319 23.40 5.40 -11.88
C THR A 319 24.47 6.15 -11.08
N GLY A 320 25.62 5.53 -10.81
CA GLY A 320 26.73 6.21 -10.17
C GLY A 320 27.30 7.36 -11.02
N ALA A 321 27.36 7.21 -12.35
CA ALA A 321 27.78 8.29 -13.25
C ALA A 321 26.80 9.47 -13.20
N ASN A 322 25.48 9.22 -13.20
CA ASN A 322 24.46 10.25 -13.03
C ASN A 322 24.65 11.03 -11.73
N MET A 323 24.87 10.33 -10.61
CA MET A 323 25.09 10.95 -9.29
C MET A 323 26.42 11.71 -9.23
N LEU A 324 27.48 11.20 -9.87
CA LEU A 324 28.76 11.90 -9.93
C LEU A 324 28.70 13.17 -10.79
N HIS A 325 27.99 13.16 -11.92
CA HIS A 325 27.79 14.38 -12.71
C HIS A 325 27.08 15.46 -11.90
N TRP A 326 26.04 15.08 -11.15
CA TRP A 326 25.40 15.98 -10.18
C TRP A 326 26.39 16.47 -9.12
N TRP A 327 27.19 15.57 -8.52
CA TRP A 327 28.14 15.91 -7.47
C TRP A 327 29.22 16.88 -7.95
N LEU A 328 29.71 16.71 -9.19
CA LEU A 328 30.66 17.62 -9.83
C LEU A 328 30.04 19.00 -10.05
N GLU A 329 28.80 19.08 -10.52
CA GLU A 329 28.11 20.35 -10.71
C GLU A 329 27.91 21.09 -9.38
N GLN A 330 27.49 20.38 -8.33
CA GLN A 330 27.30 20.99 -7.00
C GLN A 330 28.63 21.45 -6.38
N ASN A 331 29.75 20.85 -6.76
CA ASN A 331 31.08 21.16 -6.24
C ASN A 331 31.98 21.94 -7.20
N LYS A 332 31.47 22.47 -8.32
CA LYS A 332 32.31 23.08 -9.37
C LYS A 332 33.31 24.12 -8.86
N GLU A 333 32.90 24.98 -7.94
CA GLU A 333 33.79 26.00 -7.35
C GLU A 333 34.80 25.39 -6.36
N ASN A 334 34.38 24.39 -5.59
CA ASN A 334 35.28 23.64 -4.71
C ASN A 334 36.36 22.91 -5.52
N ILE A 335 35.98 22.30 -6.65
CA ILE A 335 36.89 21.60 -7.55
C ILE A 335 37.87 22.60 -8.20
N ARG A 336 37.37 23.73 -8.71
CA ARG A 336 38.23 24.80 -9.25
C ARG A 336 39.28 25.24 -8.23
N LYS A 337 38.84 25.56 -7.01
CA LYS A 337 39.74 25.95 -5.91
C LYS A 337 40.71 24.84 -5.51
N TYR A 338 40.26 23.59 -5.49
CA TYR A 338 41.11 22.44 -5.21
C TYR A 338 42.24 22.30 -6.24
N MET A 339 41.91 22.45 -7.52
CA MET A 339 42.91 22.41 -8.60
C MET A 339 43.92 23.56 -8.47
N GLU A 340 43.45 24.78 -8.17
CA GLU A 340 44.30 25.94 -7.94
C GLU A 340 45.28 25.71 -6.78
N VAL A 341 44.77 25.28 -5.62
CA VAL A 341 45.60 25.05 -4.41
C VAL A 341 46.64 23.95 -4.62
N ASN A 342 46.36 22.95 -5.46
CA ASN A 342 47.26 21.84 -5.72
C ASN A 342 48.06 21.97 -7.03
N ASN A 343 47.99 23.13 -7.70
CA ASN A 343 48.66 23.38 -8.99
C ASN A 343 48.34 22.33 -10.05
N ILE A 344 47.10 21.84 -10.08
CA ILE A 344 46.63 20.85 -11.06
C ILE A 344 46.25 21.58 -12.34
N THR A 345 47.03 21.36 -13.41
CA THR A 345 46.81 21.97 -14.72
C THR A 345 46.05 21.07 -15.69
N ASP A 346 46.11 19.74 -15.47
CA ASP A 346 45.32 18.78 -16.25
C ASP A 346 43.90 18.70 -15.69
N SER A 347 42.95 19.21 -16.46
CA SER A 347 41.53 19.20 -16.13
C SER A 347 40.85 17.86 -16.38
N ALA A 348 41.52 16.92 -17.05
CA ALA A 348 40.95 15.64 -17.42
C ALA A 348 40.48 14.86 -16.19
N GLY A 349 39.16 14.64 -16.12
CA GLY A 349 38.51 13.94 -15.03
C GLY A 349 38.20 14.76 -13.77
N TYR A 350 38.63 16.02 -13.69
CA TYR A 350 38.09 16.98 -12.71
C TYR A 350 36.85 17.69 -13.24
N TYR A 351 36.83 17.95 -14.56
CA TYR A 351 35.69 18.52 -15.27
C TYR A 351 35.16 17.53 -16.30
N ASN A 352 34.64 16.38 -15.84
CA ASN A 352 34.00 15.44 -16.74
C ASN A 352 32.74 16.04 -17.35
N THR A 353 32.57 15.83 -18.64
CA THR A 353 31.46 16.42 -19.38
C THR A 353 30.27 15.46 -19.43
N TYR A 354 29.08 16.06 -19.33
CA TYR A 354 27.82 15.43 -19.68
C TYR A 354 27.20 16.22 -20.83
N ASN A 355 27.34 15.70 -22.05
CA ASN A 355 26.94 16.38 -23.27
C ASN A 355 25.60 15.84 -23.80
N ARG A 356 24.53 16.56 -23.48
CA ARG A 356 23.14 16.18 -23.82
C ARG A 356 22.87 16.05 -25.32
N THR A 357 23.67 16.71 -26.17
CA THR A 357 23.49 16.68 -27.64
C THR A 357 24.20 15.50 -28.31
N LYS A 358 24.99 14.73 -27.55
CA LYS A 358 25.71 13.56 -28.04
C LYS A 358 24.89 12.28 -27.84
N ILE A 359 25.18 11.30 -28.68
CA ILE A 359 24.69 9.93 -28.51
C ILE A 359 25.22 9.31 -27.20
N ASP A 360 24.53 8.32 -26.64
CA ASP A 360 24.83 7.80 -25.30
C ASP A 360 26.23 7.16 -25.13
N SER A 361 26.91 6.80 -26.22
CA SER A 361 28.30 6.34 -26.16
C SER A 361 29.26 7.45 -25.74
N ASP A 362 28.99 8.69 -26.16
CA ASP A 362 29.89 9.84 -26.05
C ASP A 362 29.31 10.91 -25.11
N LYS A 363 28.09 10.69 -24.59
CA LYS A 363 27.35 11.63 -23.76
C LYS A 363 28.02 11.90 -22.42
N SER A 364 28.71 10.93 -21.84
CA SER A 364 29.22 11.02 -20.47
C SER A 364 30.62 10.44 -20.36
N ASP A 365 31.60 11.25 -20.01
CA ASP A 365 32.98 10.81 -19.79
C ASP A 365 33.10 9.82 -18.62
N ILE A 366 32.33 10.02 -17.55
CA ILE A 366 32.32 9.12 -16.38
C ILE A 366 31.83 7.72 -16.76
N ALA A 367 30.71 7.65 -17.48
CA ALA A 367 30.19 6.38 -18.01
C ALA A 367 31.16 5.69 -18.98
N GLN A 368 31.84 6.44 -19.85
CA GLN A 368 32.89 5.89 -20.72
C GLN A 368 34.06 5.32 -19.91
N ALA A 369 34.52 6.04 -18.89
CA ALA A 369 35.52 5.55 -17.94
C ALA A 369 35.02 4.29 -17.22
N ALA A 370 33.77 4.26 -16.75
CA ALA A 370 33.24 3.09 -16.07
C ALA A 370 33.18 1.85 -16.99
N ARG A 371 32.77 2.03 -18.26
CA ARG A 371 32.73 0.98 -19.28
C ARG A 371 34.11 0.42 -19.64
N SER A 372 35.14 1.25 -19.62
CA SER A 372 36.50 0.89 -20.04
C SER A 372 37.42 0.48 -18.88
N CYS A 373 37.18 1.00 -17.68
CA CYS A 373 38.08 0.85 -16.53
C CYS A 373 37.53 -0.07 -15.43
N ILE A 374 36.21 -0.18 -15.24
CA ILE A 374 35.62 -0.93 -14.12
C ILE A 374 34.38 -1.74 -14.54
N ASN A 375 34.42 -2.34 -15.73
CA ASN A 375 33.31 -3.14 -16.24
C ASN A 375 33.33 -4.58 -15.70
N PHE A 376 32.39 -4.88 -14.80
CA PHE A 376 32.32 -6.16 -14.08
C PHE A 376 31.50 -7.21 -14.86
N ARG A 377 31.09 -6.89 -16.09
CA ARG A 377 30.32 -7.77 -16.98
C ARG A 377 29.11 -8.34 -16.25
N ALA A 378 28.89 -9.65 -16.35
CA ALA A 378 27.73 -10.34 -15.78
C ALA A 378 27.65 -10.30 -14.25
N ALA A 379 28.74 -10.01 -13.53
CA ALA A 379 28.71 -9.97 -12.07
C ALA A 379 27.89 -8.78 -11.52
N GLY A 380 27.72 -7.72 -12.30
CA GLY A 380 27.17 -6.46 -11.78
C GLY A 380 28.10 -5.84 -10.74
N GLY A 381 27.66 -4.77 -10.08
CA GLY A 381 28.46 -4.04 -9.12
C GLY A 381 27.61 -3.12 -8.25
N ASP A 382 28.29 -2.30 -7.45
CA ASP A 382 27.70 -1.37 -6.48
C ASP A 382 28.11 0.06 -6.83
N VAL A 383 27.18 1.02 -6.79
CA VAL A 383 27.43 2.46 -7.05
C VAL A 383 28.62 3.00 -6.23
N ARG A 384 28.80 2.54 -4.98
CA ARG A 384 29.92 2.91 -4.11
C ARG A 384 31.26 2.49 -4.68
N THR A 385 31.31 1.44 -5.49
CA THR A 385 32.55 1.01 -6.16
C THR A 385 33.02 2.09 -7.13
N LEU A 386 32.10 2.68 -7.91
CA LEU A 386 32.43 3.79 -8.79
C LEU A 386 32.80 5.04 -7.99
N PHE A 387 32.09 5.36 -6.90
CA PHE A 387 32.44 6.52 -6.06
C PHE A 387 33.83 6.39 -5.43
N ASN A 388 34.14 5.23 -4.84
CA ASN A 388 35.46 4.96 -4.26
C ASN A 388 36.58 5.01 -5.31
N TRP A 389 36.34 4.44 -6.49
CA TRP A 389 37.30 4.48 -7.59
C TRP A 389 37.51 5.92 -8.10
N TYR A 390 36.44 6.66 -8.33
CA TYR A 390 36.49 7.98 -8.93
C TYR A 390 36.97 9.07 -7.95
N ILE A 391 36.29 9.20 -6.80
CA ILE A 391 36.54 10.29 -5.83
C ILE A 391 37.80 9.98 -5.02
N SER A 392 37.83 8.82 -4.38
CA SER A 392 38.85 8.49 -3.38
C SER A 392 40.12 7.87 -3.95
N GLY A 393 40.13 7.47 -5.22
CA GLY A 393 41.27 6.73 -5.79
C GLY A 393 41.43 5.34 -5.20
N LYS A 394 40.39 4.79 -4.57
CA LYS A 394 40.45 3.52 -3.87
C LYS A 394 40.16 2.39 -4.84
N ASN A 395 41.21 1.66 -5.18
CA ASN A 395 41.12 0.48 -6.03
C ASN A 395 40.46 -0.70 -5.31
N LEU A 396 39.86 -1.60 -6.10
CA LEU A 396 39.52 -2.93 -5.62
C LEU A 396 40.79 -3.69 -5.21
N PRO A 397 40.70 -4.61 -4.24
CA PRO A 397 41.77 -5.56 -3.94
C PRO A 397 42.23 -6.28 -5.21
N ALA A 398 43.54 -6.51 -5.38
CA ALA A 398 44.10 -7.04 -6.62
C ALA A 398 43.42 -8.34 -7.09
N GLY A 399 43.08 -9.25 -6.17
CA GLY A 399 42.39 -10.51 -6.48
C GLY A 399 40.90 -10.38 -6.82
N GLN A 400 40.32 -9.19 -6.69
CA GLN A 400 38.91 -8.90 -7.01
C GLN A 400 38.75 -8.04 -8.28
N ARG A 401 39.86 -7.67 -8.92
CA ARG A 401 39.85 -6.82 -10.12
C ARG A 401 39.45 -7.66 -11.35
N PRO A 402 38.42 -7.28 -12.10
CA PRO A 402 38.07 -7.96 -13.35
C PRO A 402 39.11 -7.72 -14.44
N ASN A 403 39.07 -8.55 -15.49
CA ASN A 403 39.89 -8.34 -16.68
C ASN A 403 39.59 -6.99 -17.34
N GLY A 404 40.64 -6.21 -17.59
CA GLY A 404 40.53 -4.85 -18.14
C GLY A 404 40.40 -3.76 -17.08
N TYR A 405 40.43 -4.11 -15.78
CA TYR A 405 40.43 -3.12 -14.70
C TYR A 405 41.59 -2.12 -14.86
N LYS A 406 41.29 -0.83 -14.71
CA LYS A 406 42.29 0.24 -14.67
C LYS A 406 42.34 0.85 -13.28
N ASP A 407 43.55 1.15 -12.83
CA ASP A 407 43.74 1.76 -11.52
C ASP A 407 43.03 3.12 -11.45
N ALA A 408 42.48 3.38 -10.28
CA ALA A 408 41.72 4.55 -9.92
C ALA A 408 42.53 5.84 -10.10
N PRO A 409 41.92 6.91 -10.67
CA PRO A 409 42.63 8.16 -10.94
C PRO A 409 42.94 8.98 -9.68
N GLY A 410 42.16 8.81 -8.60
CA GLY A 410 42.44 9.43 -7.30
C GLY A 410 42.29 10.94 -7.22
N TYR A 411 41.32 11.50 -7.95
CA TYR A 411 41.13 12.96 -8.08
C TYR A 411 41.04 13.71 -6.75
N PHE A 412 40.35 13.16 -5.74
CA PHE A 412 40.10 13.86 -4.46
C PHE A 412 40.56 13.05 -3.24
N ARG A 413 41.55 12.16 -3.40
CA ARG A 413 42.00 11.25 -2.33
C ARG A 413 42.44 11.96 -1.05
N ASP A 414 43.01 13.16 -1.16
CA ASP A 414 43.52 13.91 0.00
C ASP A 414 42.38 14.55 0.83
N ILE A 415 41.19 14.69 0.23
CA ILE A 415 39.98 15.15 0.92
C ILE A 415 39.15 13.95 1.38
N PHE A 416 39.02 12.96 0.52
CA PHE A 416 38.18 11.78 0.69
C PHE A 416 39.04 10.51 0.50
N PRO A 417 39.77 10.04 1.54
CA PRO A 417 40.53 8.80 1.45
C PRO A 417 39.64 7.56 1.23
N ASP A 418 38.38 7.66 1.63
CA ASP A 418 37.27 6.81 1.25
C ASP A 418 35.97 7.65 1.17
N THR A 419 34.91 7.07 0.61
CA THR A 419 33.64 7.79 0.40
C THR A 419 32.62 7.61 1.52
N THR A 420 32.94 6.90 2.61
CA THR A 420 32.02 6.69 3.74
C THR A 420 31.48 8.00 4.35
N PRO A 421 32.26 9.11 4.43
CA PRO A 421 31.73 10.37 4.97
C PRO A 421 30.63 11.02 4.13
N ILE A 422 30.57 10.71 2.82
CA ILE A 422 29.65 11.37 1.87
C ILE A 422 28.69 10.40 1.19
N VAL A 423 28.80 9.09 1.44
CA VAL A 423 27.89 8.09 0.87
C VAL A 423 27.22 7.31 1.98
N ASN A 424 25.89 7.39 2.01
CA ASN A 424 25.04 6.62 2.91
C ASN A 424 24.27 5.57 2.12
N GLU A 425 24.28 4.31 2.57
CA GLU A 425 23.39 3.27 2.05
C GLU A 425 22.50 2.79 3.20
N GLN A 426 21.21 2.71 2.93
CA GLN A 426 20.24 2.23 3.90
C GLN A 426 19.29 1.21 3.27
N TYR A 427 19.20 0.05 3.93
CA TYR A 427 18.18 -0.93 3.63
C TYR A 427 16.82 -0.44 4.14
N VAL A 428 15.78 -0.60 3.32
CA VAL A 428 14.41 -0.19 3.63
C VAL A 428 13.46 -1.37 3.45
N ASN A 429 12.61 -1.62 4.43
CA ASN A 429 11.61 -2.68 4.39
C ASN A 429 10.24 -2.26 4.93
N SER A 430 10.04 -0.99 5.24
CA SER A 430 8.74 -0.44 5.66
C SER A 430 8.44 0.89 4.97
N LYS A 431 7.18 1.33 5.07
CA LYS A 431 6.75 2.65 4.60
C LYS A 431 7.56 3.76 5.27
N GLU A 432 7.60 3.72 6.60
CA GLU A 432 8.21 4.75 7.44
C GLU A 432 9.70 4.89 7.15
N GLN A 433 10.40 3.77 6.94
CA GLN A 433 11.82 3.79 6.59
C GLN A 433 12.06 4.42 5.22
N LEU A 434 11.30 4.03 4.19
CA LEU A 434 11.45 4.61 2.85
C LEU A 434 11.15 6.11 2.88
N GLU A 435 10.00 6.50 3.46
CA GLU A 435 9.60 7.90 3.52
C GLU A 435 10.61 8.75 4.31
N SER A 436 11.11 8.24 5.44
CA SER A 436 12.12 8.93 6.24
C SER A 436 13.42 9.14 5.46
N VAL A 437 13.94 8.11 4.79
CA VAL A 437 15.21 8.21 4.04
C VAL A 437 15.11 9.15 2.86
N ILE A 438 14.02 9.07 2.11
CA ILE A 438 13.79 9.96 0.97
C ILE A 438 13.65 11.41 1.45
N LYS A 439 12.89 11.64 2.54
CA LYS A 439 12.77 12.97 3.14
C LYS A 439 14.14 13.50 3.61
N GLU A 440 14.92 12.67 4.30
CA GLU A 440 16.25 13.05 4.79
C GLU A 440 17.19 13.44 3.64
N ALA A 441 17.16 12.71 2.53
CA ALA A 441 17.96 13.04 1.35
C ALA A 441 17.64 14.43 0.80
N PHE A 442 16.34 14.79 0.69
CA PHE A 442 15.94 16.13 0.26
C PHE A 442 16.31 17.21 1.28
N ASP A 443 16.13 16.94 2.58
CA ASP A 443 16.45 17.90 3.64
C ASP A 443 17.97 18.16 3.74
N LYS A 444 18.80 17.19 3.33
CA LYS A 444 20.26 17.28 3.30
C LYS A 444 20.84 17.61 1.91
N ASP A 445 20.00 17.93 0.94
CA ASP A 445 20.41 18.25 -0.43
C ASP A 445 21.27 17.15 -1.10
N GLU A 446 20.95 15.88 -0.88
CA GLU A 446 21.70 14.73 -1.38
C GLU A 446 21.09 14.19 -2.68
N SER A 447 21.93 13.65 -3.58
CA SER A 447 21.43 12.85 -4.71
C SER A 447 21.07 11.44 -4.27
N ILE A 448 20.13 10.80 -4.98
CA ILE A 448 19.46 9.58 -4.54
C ILE A 448 19.54 8.52 -5.62
N ALA A 449 19.86 7.29 -5.23
CA ALA A 449 19.66 6.08 -6.03
C ALA A 449 18.84 5.04 -5.26
N VAL A 450 18.07 4.25 -6.01
CA VAL A 450 17.20 3.21 -5.46
C VAL A 450 17.55 1.88 -6.09
N ASP A 451 17.98 0.93 -5.25
CA ASP A 451 18.10 -0.50 -5.58
C ASP A 451 16.76 -1.19 -5.34
N TYR A 452 16.29 -1.91 -6.35
CA TYR A 452 15.10 -2.74 -6.24
C TYR A 452 15.31 -4.12 -6.86
N PHE A 453 14.57 -5.08 -6.34
CA PHE A 453 14.64 -6.47 -6.77
C PHE A 453 13.58 -6.77 -7.82
N ILE A 454 14.00 -7.36 -8.93
CA ILE A 454 13.16 -7.80 -10.04
C ILE A 454 12.88 -9.30 -9.86
N TYR A 455 11.61 -9.63 -9.62
CA TYR A 455 11.11 -11.01 -9.64
C TYR A 455 10.39 -11.27 -10.97
N GLN A 456 11.08 -11.80 -11.98
CA GLN A 456 10.46 -12.17 -13.26
C GLN A 456 10.89 -13.57 -13.72
N SER A 457 9.90 -14.46 -13.95
CA SER A 457 10.00 -15.70 -14.73
C SER A 457 11.33 -16.47 -14.64
N GLY A 458 11.77 -16.79 -13.41
CA GLY A 458 12.98 -17.60 -13.16
C GLY A 458 14.31 -16.84 -13.24
N ARG A 459 14.29 -15.52 -13.45
CA ARG A 459 15.46 -14.63 -13.33
C ARG A 459 15.22 -13.64 -12.19
N ASN A 460 15.87 -13.90 -11.09
CA ASN A 460 15.98 -12.98 -9.97
C ASN A 460 17.16 -12.03 -10.24
N GLY A 461 16.95 -10.73 -10.15
CA GLY A 461 18.00 -9.74 -10.40
C GLY A 461 17.80 -8.47 -9.60
N ARG A 462 18.89 -7.75 -9.34
CA ARG A 462 18.84 -6.41 -8.77
C ARG A 462 18.95 -5.39 -9.90
N HIS A 463 18.28 -4.26 -9.73
CA HIS A 463 18.45 -3.10 -10.59
C HIS A 463 18.52 -1.85 -9.74
N ILE A 464 19.32 -0.88 -10.18
CA ILE A 464 19.52 0.37 -9.47
C ILE A 464 19.36 1.54 -10.42
N VAL A 465 18.54 2.50 -10.00
CA VAL A 465 18.13 3.67 -10.79
C VAL A 465 18.43 4.96 -10.03
N THR A 466 18.56 6.07 -10.76
CA THR A 466 18.72 7.40 -10.13
C THR A 466 17.37 8.04 -9.89
N ILE A 467 17.21 8.74 -8.78
CA ILE A 467 16.00 9.48 -8.44
C ILE A 467 16.30 10.97 -8.39
N TRP A 468 15.54 11.77 -9.13
CA TRP A 468 15.73 13.21 -9.22
C TRP A 468 14.62 14.04 -8.56
N GLY A 469 13.47 13.41 -8.31
CA GLY A 469 12.35 14.07 -7.66
C GLY A 469 11.40 13.08 -7.00
N ALA A 470 10.54 13.60 -6.14
CA ALA A 470 9.52 12.84 -5.43
C ALA A 470 8.20 13.61 -5.43
N GLY A 471 7.09 12.88 -5.62
CA GLY A 471 5.75 13.40 -5.51
C GLY A 471 5.09 12.95 -4.21
N TYR A 472 4.49 13.90 -3.51
CA TYR A 472 3.76 13.70 -2.26
C TYR A 472 2.29 14.06 -2.43
N ASP A 473 1.40 13.35 -1.73
CA ASP A 473 0.01 13.77 -1.62
C ASP A 473 -0.15 14.97 -0.66
N GLU A 474 -1.38 15.47 -0.49
CA GLU A 474 -1.66 16.60 0.42
C GLU A 474 -1.42 16.28 1.90
N LYS A 475 -1.40 14.99 2.27
CA LYS A 475 -1.10 14.53 3.63
C LYS A 475 0.40 14.34 3.85
N GLY A 476 1.22 14.55 2.82
CA GLY A 476 2.67 14.38 2.87
C GLY A 476 3.14 12.93 2.73
N ASN A 477 2.28 12.00 2.32
CA ASN A 477 2.71 10.63 2.01
C ASN A 477 3.45 10.61 0.68
N LEU A 478 4.50 9.80 0.60
CA LEU A 478 5.24 9.60 -0.64
C LEU A 478 4.43 8.69 -1.58
N ILE A 479 4.13 9.18 -2.78
CA ILE A 479 3.30 8.45 -3.75
C ILE A 479 4.02 8.12 -5.06
N GLU A 480 5.06 8.87 -5.42
CA GLU A 480 5.87 8.59 -6.61
C GLU A 480 7.31 9.09 -6.50
N LEU A 481 8.21 8.46 -7.25
CA LEU A 481 9.59 8.92 -7.47
C LEU A 481 9.84 9.14 -8.96
N TRP A 482 10.52 10.22 -9.31
CA TRP A 482 10.95 10.53 -10.68
C TRP A 482 12.27 9.84 -10.98
N VAL A 483 12.18 8.81 -11.81
CA VAL A 483 13.24 7.83 -12.06
C VAL A 483 13.96 8.13 -13.37
N ALA A 484 15.30 8.15 -13.31
CA ALA A 484 16.17 7.98 -14.46
C ALA A 484 16.65 6.52 -14.50
N ASP A 485 16.16 5.76 -15.48
CA ASP A 485 16.53 4.36 -15.68
C ASP A 485 17.42 4.21 -16.92
N SER A 486 18.64 3.72 -16.70
CA SER A 486 19.62 3.42 -17.75
C SER A 486 19.18 2.34 -18.75
N ASN A 487 18.10 1.58 -18.48
CA ASN A 487 17.49 0.64 -19.44
C ASN A 487 16.55 1.31 -20.44
N ILE A 488 16.19 2.58 -20.22
CA ILE A 488 15.12 3.24 -20.97
C ILE A 488 15.72 4.25 -21.92
N SER A 489 15.52 3.97 -23.22
CA SER A 489 15.92 4.82 -24.34
C SER A 489 14.67 5.38 -25.05
N PRO A 490 14.71 6.62 -25.55
CA PRO A 490 15.78 7.61 -25.36
C PRO A 490 15.81 8.14 -23.92
N SER A 491 16.88 8.87 -23.59
CA SER A 491 17.08 9.49 -22.26
C SER A 491 15.88 10.33 -21.83
N LYS A 492 15.25 9.90 -20.74
CA LYS A 492 14.10 10.56 -20.10
C LYS A 492 14.03 10.20 -18.62
N ILE A 493 13.26 10.96 -17.86
CA ILE A 493 12.81 10.59 -16.53
C ILE A 493 11.29 10.50 -16.48
N PHE A 494 10.76 9.68 -15.59
CA PHE A 494 9.32 9.44 -15.47
C PHE A 494 8.97 9.06 -14.03
N PRO A 495 7.75 9.35 -13.56
CA PRO A 495 7.33 8.94 -12.23
C PRO A 495 7.06 7.44 -12.20
N MET A 496 7.55 6.77 -11.17
CA MET A 496 7.12 5.44 -10.76
C MET A 496 6.35 5.56 -9.45
N GLY A 497 5.15 5.01 -9.39
CA GLY A 497 4.34 5.02 -8.19
C GLY A 497 4.94 4.13 -7.10
N ILE A 498 4.57 4.36 -5.84
CA ILE A 498 5.02 3.53 -4.71
C ILE A 498 3.83 2.90 -4.01
N CYS A 499 3.77 1.56 -3.95
CA CYS A 499 2.82 0.89 -3.06
C CYS A 499 3.51 0.29 -1.83
N TYR A 500 2.76 0.28 -0.75
CA TYR A 500 3.17 -0.30 0.53
C TYR A 500 2.31 -1.53 0.80
N LYS A 501 2.92 -2.71 0.75
CA LYS A 501 2.32 -3.96 1.28
C LYS A 501 2.84 -4.14 2.71
N SER A 502 3.63 -5.19 2.96
CA SER A 502 4.54 -5.26 4.11
C SER A 502 5.86 -4.52 3.86
N GLN A 503 6.21 -4.30 2.59
CA GLN A 503 7.44 -3.67 2.12
C GLN A 503 7.12 -2.68 1.00
N PRO A 504 8.00 -1.71 0.71
CA PRO A 504 7.81 -0.79 -0.40
C PRO A 504 8.08 -1.45 -1.76
N TYR A 505 7.24 -1.13 -2.75
CA TYR A 505 7.42 -1.57 -4.13
C TYR A 505 7.23 -0.40 -5.10
N PHE A 506 8.00 -0.39 -6.17
CA PHE A 506 7.64 0.41 -7.34
C PHE A 506 6.41 -0.17 -8.04
N ILE A 507 5.54 0.72 -8.50
CA ILE A 507 4.41 0.41 -9.37
C ILE A 507 4.77 0.91 -10.76
N ASN A 508 4.91 0.00 -11.71
CA ASN A 508 4.94 0.36 -13.11
C ASN A 508 3.52 0.59 -13.63
N PHE A 509 3.22 1.83 -14.01
CA PHE A 509 1.88 2.25 -14.45
C PHE A 509 1.40 1.68 -15.80
N SER A 510 2.25 0.94 -16.52
CA SER A 510 1.85 0.13 -17.67
C SER A 510 0.90 -1.02 -17.30
N ALA A 511 0.89 -1.47 -16.04
CA ALA A 511 -0.02 -2.49 -15.53
C ALA A 511 -0.65 -2.05 -14.19
N ASN A 512 -1.98 -2.12 -14.08
CA ASN A 512 -2.72 -1.94 -12.81
C ASN A 512 -2.50 -3.09 -11.81
N TYR A 513 -1.39 -3.81 -11.91
CA TYR A 513 -1.00 -4.89 -11.01
C TYR A 513 0.35 -4.54 -10.42
N PRO A 514 0.61 -4.81 -9.12
CA PRO A 514 1.92 -4.61 -8.54
C PRO A 514 2.93 -5.50 -9.28
N THR A 515 3.64 -4.91 -10.23
CA THR A 515 4.89 -5.43 -10.75
C THR A 515 5.84 -5.41 -9.55
N SER A 516 6.26 -6.60 -9.10
CA SER A 516 6.94 -6.78 -7.83
C SER A 516 8.40 -6.33 -7.93
N TYR A 517 8.61 -5.01 -8.01
CA TYR A 517 9.91 -4.37 -7.88
C TYR A 517 10.08 -3.91 -6.44
N ASN A 518 10.54 -4.84 -5.61
CA ASN A 518 10.71 -4.61 -4.18
C ASN A 518 11.86 -3.62 -3.97
N ILE A 519 11.57 -2.45 -3.43
CA ILE A 519 12.59 -1.46 -3.09
C ILE A 519 13.35 -1.98 -1.87
N GLN A 520 14.67 -2.11 -1.98
CA GLN A 520 15.49 -2.72 -0.93
C GLN A 520 16.50 -1.76 -0.34
N ASN A 521 17.24 -1.01 -1.15
CA ASN A 521 18.24 -0.09 -0.64
C ASN A 521 18.12 1.28 -1.27
N ILE A 522 18.42 2.30 -0.48
CA ILE A 522 18.57 3.67 -0.94
C ILE A 522 20.03 4.05 -0.74
N VAL A 523 20.65 4.58 -1.78
CA VAL A 523 22.00 5.17 -1.70
C VAL A 523 21.87 6.67 -1.85
N ARG A 524 22.46 7.41 -0.91
CA ARG A 524 22.51 8.88 -0.90
C ARG A 524 23.95 9.33 -1.05
N LEU A 525 24.18 10.36 -1.86
CA LEU A 525 25.49 10.99 -2.04
C LEU A 525 25.40 12.47 -1.66
N ASN A 526 26.15 12.82 -0.63
CA ASN A 526 26.34 14.17 -0.11
C ASN A 526 27.40 14.93 -0.91
N THR A 527 27.29 16.26 -1.00
CA THR A 527 28.28 17.10 -1.70
C THR A 527 29.64 17.11 -1.02
N GLY A 528 29.72 16.86 0.29
CA GLY A 528 30.96 16.87 1.05
C GLY A 528 31.52 18.27 1.30
N GLU A 529 30.67 19.30 1.27
CA GLU A 529 31.05 20.72 1.39
C GLU A 529 31.91 21.00 2.64
N GLU A 530 31.55 20.41 3.78
CA GLU A 530 32.32 20.56 5.03
C GLU A 530 33.74 20.00 4.93
N HIS A 531 33.94 18.92 4.16
CA HIS A 531 35.25 18.30 3.96
C HIS A 531 36.14 19.18 3.07
N PHE A 532 35.59 19.75 2.00
CA PHE A 532 36.29 20.74 1.19
C PHE A 532 36.70 21.95 2.04
N LYS A 533 35.78 22.48 2.84
CA LYS A 533 36.05 23.61 3.74
C LYS A 533 37.22 23.31 4.67
N LYS A 534 37.18 22.18 5.39
CA LYS A 534 38.25 21.73 6.29
C LYS A 534 39.59 21.55 5.57
N TYR A 535 39.57 20.98 4.37
CA TYR A 535 40.78 20.81 3.57
C TYR A 535 41.43 22.15 3.23
N PHE A 536 40.65 23.15 2.79
CA PHE A 536 41.18 24.46 2.45
C PHE A 536 41.64 25.25 3.66
N GLU A 537 41.02 25.07 4.83
CA GLU A 537 41.47 25.68 6.09
C GLU A 537 42.85 25.17 6.50
N ASN A 538 43.14 23.89 6.29
CA ASN A 538 44.43 23.27 6.60
C ASN A 538 45.56 23.59 5.60
N LYS A 539 45.22 24.15 4.44
CA LYS A 539 46.17 24.51 3.37
C LYS A 539 46.57 25.99 3.39
N LYS A 540 45.89 26.80 4.20
CA LYS A 540 46.33 28.16 4.56
C LYS A 540 47.45 28.07 5.59
#